data_AF-A0A087AZL5-F1
#
_entry.id   AF-A0A087AZL5-F1
#
_cell.length_a   1.000
_cell.length_b   1.000
_cell.length_c   1.000
_cell.angle_alpha   90.00
_cell.angle_beta   90.00
_cell.angle_gamma   90.00
#
_symmetry.space_group_name_H-M   'P 1'
#
loop_
_entity.id
_entity.type
_entity.pdbx_description
1 polymer ?
#
loop_
_entity_poly.entity_id
_entity_poly.type
_entity_poly.pdbx_seq_one_letter_code
_entity_poly.pdbx_strand_id
1 'polypeptide(L)'
;MESTAASERLRRDARSLFLSTATIDDMLEWATPRQIDAISRLLATEIANREASKKARLLKRARFPVVKTLDGYGFTHVKLPDGYTREQLVSLEFIPRAQDLVFYCSHRQGQDPLGDRPGPQGASRRA
;
A
#
# COMPACT_ATOMS: atom_id res chain seq x y z
N MET A 1 -7.62 31.04 -11.98
CA MET A 1 -6.65 29.92 -12.04
C MET A 1 -7.04 28.73 -11.16
N GLU A 2 -7.81 28.87 -10.08
CA GLU A 2 -8.24 27.72 -9.26
C GLU A 2 -9.29 26.81 -9.94
N SER A 3 -10.22 27.39 -10.71
CA SER A 3 -11.28 26.63 -11.39
C SER A 3 -10.73 25.59 -12.39
N THR A 4 -9.64 25.90 -13.11
CA THR A 4 -9.03 24.99 -14.09
C THR A 4 -8.32 23.81 -13.40
N ALA A 5 -7.66 24.04 -12.28
CA ALA A 5 -6.99 22.98 -11.51
C ALA A 5 -7.99 22.01 -10.84
N ALA A 6 -9.15 22.52 -10.40
CA ALA A 6 -10.23 21.70 -9.87
C ALA A 6 -10.82 20.76 -10.94
N SER A 7 -11.08 21.30 -12.14
CA SER A 7 -11.59 20.52 -13.27
C SER A 7 -10.61 19.43 -13.74
N GLU A 8 -9.31 19.70 -13.74
CA GLU A 8 -8.30 18.69 -14.09
C GLU A 8 -8.22 17.55 -13.06
N ARG A 9 -8.30 17.86 -11.77
CA ARG A 9 -8.36 16.85 -10.71
C ARG A 9 -9.62 15.99 -10.86
N LEU A 10 -10.77 16.61 -11.08
CA LEU A 10 -12.04 15.90 -11.29
C LEU A 10 -11.96 14.93 -12.48
N ARG A 11 -11.40 15.37 -13.61
CA ARG A 11 -11.19 14.52 -14.80
C ARG A 11 -10.27 13.32 -14.50
N ARG A 12 -9.21 13.53 -13.73
CA ARG A 12 -8.29 12.45 -13.31
C ARG A 12 -9.00 11.42 -12.44
N ASP A 13 -9.72 11.87 -11.42
CA ASP A 13 -10.42 11.00 -10.49
C ASP A 13 -11.53 10.22 -11.20
N ALA A 14 -12.28 10.87 -12.07
CA ALA A 14 -13.30 10.25 -12.90
C ALA A 14 -12.73 9.14 -13.81
N ARG A 15 -11.58 9.39 -14.45
CA ARG A 15 -10.90 8.37 -15.26
C ARG A 15 -10.44 7.17 -14.44
N SER A 16 -9.95 7.38 -13.22
CA SER A 16 -9.57 6.29 -12.32
C SER A 16 -10.75 5.38 -11.96
N LEU A 17 -11.98 5.93 -12.03
CA LEU A 17 -13.23 5.23 -11.81
C LEU A 17 -13.89 4.72 -13.10
N PHE A 18 -13.21 4.83 -14.25
CA PHE A 18 -13.68 4.44 -15.59
C PHE A 18 -14.88 5.23 -16.11
N LEU A 19 -15.07 6.47 -15.63
CA LEU A 19 -16.07 7.38 -16.20
C LEU A 19 -15.58 7.96 -17.53
N SER A 20 -16.51 8.19 -18.44
CA SER A 20 -16.19 8.76 -19.76
C SER A 20 -15.77 10.23 -19.62
N THR A 21 -14.82 10.68 -20.46
CA THR A 21 -14.39 12.09 -20.44
C THR A 21 -15.53 13.00 -20.90
N ALA A 22 -16.35 12.54 -21.86
CA ALA A 22 -17.52 13.28 -22.35
C ALA A 22 -18.56 13.54 -21.25
N THR A 23 -18.79 12.59 -20.35
CA THR A 23 -19.72 12.77 -19.22
C THR A 23 -19.24 13.85 -18.24
N ILE A 24 -17.93 13.96 -18.04
CA ILE A 24 -17.36 14.98 -17.16
C ILE A 24 -17.36 16.35 -17.84
N ASP A 25 -17.07 16.41 -19.14
CA ASP A 25 -17.08 17.66 -19.88
C ASP A 25 -18.49 18.25 -19.99
N ASP A 26 -19.51 17.41 -20.24
CA ASP A 26 -20.92 17.80 -20.20
C ASP A 26 -21.31 18.35 -18.82
N MET A 27 -20.92 17.67 -17.75
CA MET A 27 -21.18 18.13 -16.38
C MET A 27 -20.50 19.48 -16.09
N LEU A 28 -19.25 19.67 -16.51
CA LEU A 28 -18.50 20.91 -16.29
C LEU A 28 -19.08 22.11 -17.04
N GLU A 29 -19.85 21.89 -18.11
CA GLU A 29 -20.48 22.96 -18.89
C GLU A 29 -21.57 23.71 -18.12
N TRP A 30 -22.34 23.01 -17.30
CA TRP A 30 -23.47 23.59 -16.54
C TRP A 30 -23.28 23.57 -15.02
N ALA A 31 -22.28 22.86 -14.49
CA ALA A 31 -22.12 22.72 -13.06
C ALA A 31 -21.63 23.99 -12.36
N THR A 32 -22.22 24.26 -11.20
CA THR A 32 -21.76 25.29 -10.28
C THR A 32 -20.48 24.85 -9.54
N PRO A 33 -19.62 25.77 -9.09
CA PRO A 33 -18.41 25.42 -8.33
C PRO A 33 -18.69 24.54 -7.11
N ARG A 34 -19.82 24.75 -6.42
CA ARG A 34 -20.22 23.96 -5.26
C ARG A 34 -20.59 22.51 -5.62
N GLN A 35 -21.14 22.28 -6.81
CA GLN A 35 -21.42 20.93 -7.33
C GLN A 35 -20.13 20.22 -7.74
N ILE A 36 -19.18 20.94 -8.32
CA ILE A 36 -17.84 20.42 -8.65
C ILE A 36 -17.12 19.95 -7.37
N ASP A 37 -17.17 20.73 -6.29
CA ASP A 37 -16.58 20.34 -5.00
C ASP A 37 -17.27 19.12 -4.38
N ALA A 38 -18.61 19.07 -4.43
CA ALA A 38 -19.37 17.94 -3.90
C ALA A 38 -19.05 16.64 -4.64
N ILE A 39 -18.96 16.69 -5.98
CA ILE A 39 -18.63 15.52 -6.79
C ILE A 39 -17.16 15.14 -6.60
N SER A 40 -16.25 16.10 -6.51
CA SER A 40 -14.84 15.82 -6.21
C SER A 40 -14.69 15.04 -4.89
N ARG A 41 -15.42 15.43 -3.84
CA ARG A 41 -15.46 14.69 -2.57
C ARG A 41 -16.06 13.29 -2.71
N LEU A 42 -17.11 13.16 -3.51
CA LEU A 42 -17.74 11.86 -3.79
C LEU A 42 -16.74 10.91 -4.48
N LEU A 43 -16.09 11.35 -5.56
CA LEU A 43 -15.13 10.54 -6.31
C LEU A 43 -13.92 10.16 -5.43
N ALA A 44 -13.39 11.10 -4.65
CA ALA A 44 -12.29 10.82 -3.71
C ALA A 44 -12.68 9.74 -2.68
N THR A 45 -13.91 9.81 -2.15
CA THR A 45 -14.42 8.81 -1.20
C THR A 45 -14.57 7.43 -1.85
N GLU A 46 -15.10 7.38 -3.07
CA GLU A 46 -15.26 6.13 -3.82
C GLU A 46 -13.90 5.48 -4.14
N ILE A 47 -12.90 6.26 -4.54
CA ILE A 47 -11.53 5.75 -4.77
C ILE A 47 -10.98 5.11 -3.50
N ALA A 48 -11.08 5.80 -2.36
CA ALA A 48 -10.63 5.28 -1.07
C ALA A 48 -11.35 3.99 -0.67
N ASN A 49 -12.67 3.91 -0.89
CA ASN A 49 -13.48 2.73 -0.62
C ASN A 49 -13.09 1.54 -1.50
N ARG A 50 -12.80 1.77 -2.79
CA ARG A 50 -12.32 0.73 -3.71
C ARG A 50 -10.95 0.21 -3.29
N GLU A 51 -10.04 1.09 -2.89
CA GLU A 51 -8.73 0.68 -2.38
C GLU A 51 -8.84 -0.14 -1.09
N ALA A 52 -9.67 0.30 -0.14
CA ALA A 52 -9.92 -0.43 1.10
C ALA A 52 -10.54 -1.82 0.82
N SER A 53 -11.53 -1.88 -0.06
CA SER A 53 -12.17 -3.14 -0.47
C SER A 53 -11.21 -4.07 -1.20
N LYS A 54 -10.34 -3.53 -2.07
CA LYS A 54 -9.28 -4.29 -2.74
C LYS A 54 -8.30 -4.87 -1.72
N LYS A 55 -7.83 -4.05 -0.76
CA LYS A 55 -6.95 -4.49 0.33
C LYS A 55 -7.60 -5.60 1.16
N ALA A 56 -8.83 -5.41 1.62
CA ALA A 56 -9.57 -6.42 2.40
C ALA A 56 -9.75 -7.73 1.62
N ARG A 57 -10.12 -7.65 0.34
CA ARG A 57 -10.27 -8.83 -0.53
C ARG A 57 -8.95 -9.56 -0.75
N LEU A 58 -7.86 -8.84 -0.97
CA LEU A 58 -6.53 -9.44 -1.14
C LEU A 58 -6.04 -10.11 0.15
N LEU A 59 -6.22 -9.48 1.30
CA LEU A 59 -5.89 -10.05 2.60
C LEU A 59 -6.69 -11.34 2.86
N LYS A 60 -8.00 -11.32 2.60
CA LYS A 60 -8.86 -12.51 2.73
C LYS A 60 -8.45 -13.63 1.77
N ARG A 61 -8.06 -13.29 0.54
CA ARG A 61 -7.60 -14.27 -0.47
C ARG A 61 -6.24 -14.86 -0.12
N ALA A 62 -5.34 -14.08 0.46
CA ALA A 62 -4.00 -14.54 0.84
C ALA A 62 -4.01 -15.57 1.98
N ARG A 63 -5.10 -15.64 2.77
CA ARG A 63 -5.30 -16.63 3.86
C ARG A 63 -4.05 -16.75 4.75
N PHE A 64 -3.43 -15.62 5.08
CA PHE A 64 -2.22 -15.62 5.90
C PHE A 64 -2.49 -16.34 7.23
N PRO A 65 -1.71 -17.38 7.59
CA PRO A 65 -1.97 -18.16 8.80
C PRO A 65 -1.94 -17.33 10.09
N VAL A 66 -1.06 -16.31 10.14
CA VAL A 66 -0.95 -15.33 11.22
C VAL A 66 -0.46 -14.01 10.62
N VAL A 67 -1.18 -12.92 10.87
CA VAL A 67 -0.70 -11.56 10.54
C VAL A 67 0.33 -11.16 11.59
N LYS A 68 1.60 -11.05 11.19
CA LYS A 68 2.68 -10.61 12.08
C LYS A 68 2.95 -9.14 11.85
N THR A 69 2.95 -8.36 12.93
CA THR A 69 3.41 -6.96 12.94
C THR A 69 4.90 -6.91 13.23
N LEU A 70 5.55 -5.82 12.82
CA LEU A 70 6.95 -5.53 13.20
C LEU A 70 7.04 -4.83 14.57
N ASP A 71 5.90 -4.62 15.23
CA ASP A 71 5.83 -3.95 16.52
C ASP A 71 6.44 -4.84 17.61
N GLY A 72 7.33 -4.29 18.42
CA GLY A 72 8.12 -5.03 19.41
C GLY A 72 9.25 -5.92 18.85
N TYR A 73 9.51 -5.90 17.54
CA TYR A 73 10.58 -6.70 16.95
C TYR A 73 11.97 -6.08 17.18
N GLY A 74 12.82 -6.79 17.92
CA GLY A 74 14.20 -6.38 18.22
C GLY A 74 15.15 -6.65 17.05
N PHE A 75 15.65 -5.59 16.40
CA PHE A 75 16.60 -5.69 15.28
C PHE A 75 18.05 -5.93 15.70
N THR A 76 18.30 -6.15 17.00
CA THR A 76 19.63 -6.21 17.62
C THR A 76 20.53 -7.32 17.08
N HIS A 77 19.94 -8.38 16.51
CA HIS A 77 20.68 -9.55 15.98
C HIS A 77 20.51 -9.77 14.47
N VAL A 78 19.96 -8.78 13.73
CA VAL A 78 19.72 -8.91 12.29
C VAL A 78 20.91 -8.36 11.51
N LYS A 79 21.63 -9.21 10.78
CA LYS A 79 22.60 -8.75 9.78
C LYS A 79 21.88 -8.43 8.47
N LEU A 80 21.73 -7.13 8.21
CA LEU A 80 21.18 -6.65 6.94
C LEU A 80 22.25 -6.72 5.84
N PRO A 81 21.89 -7.04 4.60
CA PRO A 81 22.81 -6.99 3.47
C PRO A 81 23.24 -5.55 3.19
N ASP A 82 24.46 -5.38 2.68
CA ASP A 82 25.05 -4.06 2.43
C ASP A 82 24.13 -3.20 1.54
N GLY A 83 23.78 -2.01 2.04
CA GLY A 83 22.90 -1.06 1.36
C GLY A 83 21.43 -1.08 1.76
N TYR A 84 21.02 -1.94 2.70
CA TYR A 84 19.69 -1.86 3.34
C TYR A 84 19.80 -1.32 4.77
N THR A 85 19.15 -0.19 5.03
CA THR A 85 18.95 0.29 6.40
C THR A 85 17.64 -0.25 6.99
N ARG A 86 17.52 -0.20 8.32
CA ARG A 86 16.30 -0.62 9.03
C ARG A 86 15.07 0.15 8.53
N GLU A 87 15.24 1.42 8.24
CA GLU A 87 14.19 2.32 7.77
C GLU A 87 13.66 1.86 6.40
N GLN A 88 14.53 1.38 5.51
CA GLN A 88 14.15 0.86 4.19
C GLN A 88 13.40 -0.46 4.26
N LEU A 89 13.68 -1.26 5.30
CA LEU A 89 13.01 -2.53 5.53
C LEU A 89 11.62 -2.32 6.15
N VAL A 90 11.49 -1.40 7.10
CA VAL A 90 10.20 -1.03 7.72
C VAL A 90 9.30 -0.27 6.73
N SER A 91 9.88 0.57 5.87
CA SER A 91 9.14 1.30 4.83
C SER A 91 8.72 0.42 3.65
N LEU A 92 9.18 -0.83 3.60
CA LEU A 92 8.94 -1.79 2.52
C LEU A 92 9.44 -1.30 1.16
N GLU A 93 10.52 -0.52 1.13
CA GLU A 93 11.07 0.11 -0.10
C GLU A 93 11.56 -0.92 -1.13
N PHE A 94 11.77 -2.17 -0.71
CA PHE A 94 12.14 -3.28 -1.60
C PHE A 94 10.99 -3.72 -2.54
N ILE A 95 9.72 -3.52 -2.15
CA ILE A 95 8.54 -3.91 -2.95
C ILE A 95 8.49 -3.15 -4.30
N PRO A 96 8.52 -1.80 -4.34
CA PRO A 96 8.50 -1.08 -5.62
C PRO A 96 9.75 -1.30 -6.46
N ARG A 97 10.87 -1.72 -5.85
CA ARG A 97 12.12 -2.05 -6.54
C ARG A 97 12.15 -3.49 -7.09
N ALA A 98 11.07 -4.26 -6.90
CA ALA A 98 10.97 -5.67 -7.28
C ALA A 98 12.13 -6.52 -6.74
N GLN A 99 12.58 -6.24 -5.51
CA GLN A 99 13.68 -6.98 -4.88
C GLN A 99 13.11 -7.95 -3.85
N ASP A 100 13.56 -9.20 -3.92
CA ASP A 100 13.19 -10.23 -2.95
C ASP A 100 14.18 -10.25 -1.79
N LEU A 101 13.66 -10.15 -0.56
CA LEU A 101 14.43 -10.24 0.67
C LEU A 101 14.15 -11.57 1.36
N VAL A 102 15.14 -12.47 1.36
CA VAL A 102 15.01 -13.78 2.01
C VAL A 102 15.62 -13.73 3.40
N PHE A 103 14.77 -13.93 4.40
CA PHE A 103 15.12 -13.95 5.83
C PHE A 103 15.46 -15.37 6.28
N TYR A 104 16.68 -15.57 6.79
CA TYR A 104 17.10 -16.87 7.32
C TYR A 104 17.15 -16.83 8.86
N CYS A 105 16.50 -17.83 9.48
CA CYS A 105 16.65 -18.14 10.90
C CYS A 105 17.38 -19.48 11.01
N SER A 106 18.45 -19.58 11.80
CA SER A 106 19.00 -20.88 12.17
C SER A 106 17.98 -21.60 13.06
N HIS A 107 17.39 -22.68 12.55
CA HIS A 107 16.42 -23.48 13.30
C HIS A 107 17.11 -24.06 14.55
N ARG A 108 16.46 -23.99 15.71
CA ARG A 108 16.72 -24.90 16.84
C ARG A 108 15.74 -26.08 16.72
N GLN A 109 16.28 -27.29 16.78
CA GLN A 109 15.50 -28.53 16.76
C GLN A 109 14.76 -28.69 18.08
N GLY A 110 13.43 -28.75 18.02
CA GLY A 110 12.55 -29.03 19.15
C GLY A 110 12.24 -27.83 20.05
N GLN A 111 11.15 -27.10 19.75
CA GLN A 111 10.02 -26.81 20.67
C GLN A 111 9.16 -25.63 20.18
N ASP A 112 7.86 -25.82 20.40
CA ASP A 112 6.66 -24.99 20.28
C ASP A 112 6.36 -24.08 19.04
N PRO A 113 5.18 -24.23 18.40
CA PRO A 113 4.77 -23.38 17.27
C PRO A 113 4.47 -21.91 17.62
N LEU A 114 4.46 -21.50 18.89
CA LEU A 114 3.74 -20.30 19.36
C LEU A 114 4.43 -19.38 20.37
N GLY A 115 5.66 -19.64 20.83
CA GLY A 115 6.30 -18.77 21.83
C GLY A 115 7.69 -18.33 21.39
N ASP A 116 7.83 -17.06 21.02
CA ASP A 116 9.11 -16.33 20.91
C ASP A 116 10.16 -16.93 19.95
N ARG A 117 10.03 -16.63 18.65
CA ARG A 117 11.09 -16.95 17.68
C ARG A 117 12.14 -15.84 17.68
N PRO A 118 13.45 -16.17 17.78
CA PRO A 118 14.49 -15.22 17.46
C PRO A 118 14.31 -14.74 16.02
N GLY A 119 14.43 -13.43 15.86
CA GLY A 119 14.32 -12.79 14.56
C GLY A 119 15.31 -13.34 13.51
N PRO A 120 15.03 -13.22 12.20
CA PRO A 120 16.01 -13.50 11.18
C PRO A 120 17.39 -12.92 11.47
N GLN A 121 18.41 -13.77 11.41
CA GLN A 121 19.78 -13.39 11.74
C GLN A 121 20.54 -12.86 10.51
N GLY A 122 19.96 -13.04 9.33
CA GLY A 122 20.51 -12.54 8.07
C GLY A 122 19.42 -12.38 7.02
N ALA A 123 19.61 -11.42 6.13
CA ALA A 123 18.81 -11.29 4.93
C ALA A 123 19.71 -11.28 3.69
N SER A 124 19.29 -11.99 2.63
CA SER A 124 20.01 -12.04 1.36
C SER A 124 19.12 -11.51 0.24
N ARG A 125 19.75 -10.82 -0.72
CA ARG A 125 19.10 -10.24 -1.90
C ARG A 125 19.07 -11.28 -3.02
N ARG A 126 17.91 -11.48 -3.63
CA ARG A 126 17.83 -12.01 -5.00
C ARG A 126 17.41 -10.88 -5.93
N ALA A 127 18.08 -10.80 -7.09
CA ALA A 127 17.75 -9.91 -8.17
C ALA A 127 16.66 -10.54 -9.05
#